data_AF-A0A8T7LVZ1-F1
#
_entry.id   AF-A0A8T7LVZ1-F1
#
_cell.length_a   1.000
_cell.length_b   1.000
_cell.length_c   1.000
_cell.angle_alpha   90.00
_cell.angle_beta   90.00
_cell.angle_gamma   90.00
#
_symmetry.space_group_name_H-M   'P 1'
#
loop_
_entity.id
_entity.type
_entity.pdbx_description
1 polymer ?
#
loop_
_entity_poly.entity_id
_entity_poly.type
_entity_poly.pdbx_seq_one_letter_code
_entity_poly.pdbx_strand_id
1 'polypeptide(L)'
;MNFKLPPHFLFGPEPSHGWCYYYQKATFARQRGDWEEVLIIGEQAFDQGLEPQDLIEWMPFLQAYAVSGEAARLAELAPVVGADPYILGQACQIFGTMSGLSDEVLEVVESLYCGK
;
A
#
# COMPACT_ATOMS: atom_id res chain seq x y z
N MET A 1 -2.94 -22.00 -10.07
CA MET A 1 -2.17 -22.47 -8.88
C MET A 1 -3.11 -23.27 -7.99
N ASN A 2 -2.63 -24.32 -7.33
CA ASN A 2 -3.42 -25.14 -6.42
C ASN A 2 -3.03 -24.76 -4.98
N PHE A 3 -3.80 -23.87 -4.35
CA PHE A 3 -3.53 -23.42 -2.98
C PHE A 3 -3.87 -24.54 -2.00
N LYS A 4 -2.89 -24.97 -1.20
CA LYS A 4 -3.10 -25.94 -0.11
C LYS A 4 -3.23 -25.18 1.21
N LEU A 5 -4.33 -25.43 1.91
CA LEU A 5 -4.53 -24.86 3.24
C LEU A 5 -3.53 -25.48 4.24
N PRO A 6 -2.98 -24.68 5.17
CA PRO A 6 -2.20 -25.21 6.28
C PRO A 6 -3.03 -26.20 7.11
N PRO A 7 -2.42 -27.24 7.70
CA PRO A 7 -3.16 -28.18 8.53
C PRO A 7 -3.77 -27.49 9.76
N HIS A 8 -5.09 -27.54 9.90
CA HIS A 8 -5.84 -26.92 11.01
C HIS A 8 -5.27 -27.32 12.38
N PHE A 9 -4.92 -28.59 12.58
CA PHE A 9 -4.41 -29.06 13.88
C PHE A 9 -3.10 -28.39 14.35
N LEU A 10 -2.32 -27.79 13.43
CA LEU A 10 -1.10 -27.05 13.74
C LEU A 10 -1.31 -25.54 13.78
N PHE A 11 -2.10 -25.00 12.86
CA PHE A 11 -2.20 -23.55 12.63
C PHE A 11 -3.50 -22.92 13.15
N GLY A 12 -4.46 -23.74 13.61
CA GLY A 12 -5.80 -23.27 13.95
C GLY A 12 -6.67 -23.02 12.71
N PRO A 13 -7.89 -22.52 12.91
CA PRO A 13 -8.74 -22.07 11.81
C PRO A 13 -8.21 -20.74 11.25
N GLU A 14 -8.63 -20.40 10.04
CA GLU A 14 -8.35 -19.09 9.47
C GLU A 14 -8.96 -17.98 10.35
N PRO A 15 -8.21 -16.91 10.67
CA PRO A 15 -8.76 -15.73 11.35
C PRO A 15 -9.86 -15.04 10.53
N SER A 16 -10.66 -14.20 11.19
CA SER A 16 -11.61 -13.34 10.48
C SER A 16 -10.90 -12.38 9.51
N HIS A 17 -11.55 -12.09 8.38
CA HIS A 17 -11.02 -11.22 7.33
C HIS A 17 -11.12 -9.73 7.70
N GLY A 18 -10.33 -9.32 8.69
CA GLY A 18 -10.11 -7.92 9.04
C GLY A 18 -8.99 -7.27 8.21
N TRP A 19 -8.51 -6.11 8.65
CA TRP A 19 -7.47 -5.34 7.94
C TRP A 19 -6.27 -6.19 7.49
N CYS A 20 -5.70 -7.02 8.39
CA CYS A 20 -4.54 -7.85 8.07
C CYS A 20 -4.74 -8.75 6.84
N TYR A 21 -5.97 -9.25 6.62
CA TYR A 21 -6.29 -10.06 5.45
C TYR A 21 -6.13 -9.25 4.15
N TYR A 22 -6.73 -8.05 4.10
CA TYR A 22 -6.65 -7.18 2.93
C TYR A 22 -5.25 -6.65 2.71
N TYR A 23 -4.54 -6.24 3.76
CA TYR A 23 -3.15 -5.80 3.66
C TYR A 23 -2.23 -6.90 3.10
N GLN A 24 -2.37 -8.15 3.57
CA GLN A 24 -1.56 -9.26 3.05
C GLN A 24 -1.89 -9.57 1.59
N LYS A 25 -3.18 -9.53 1.22
CA LYS A 25 -3.62 -9.74 -0.16
C LYS A 25 -3.10 -8.62 -1.09
N ALA A 26 -3.20 -7.35 -0.67
CA ALA A 26 -2.69 -6.20 -1.40
C ALA A 26 -1.16 -6.25 -1.54
N THR A 27 -0.45 -6.60 -0.46
CA THR A 27 1.01 -6.78 -0.49
C THR A 27 1.43 -7.89 -1.45
N PHE A 28 0.66 -8.98 -1.54
CA PHE A 28 0.91 -10.04 -2.51
C PHE A 28 0.65 -9.61 -3.96
N ALA A 29 -0.42 -8.84 -4.22
CA ALA A 29 -0.65 -8.23 -5.53
C ALA A 29 0.49 -7.27 -5.93
N ARG A 30 0.92 -6.41 -5.01
CA ARG A 30 2.07 -5.51 -5.15
C ARG A 30 3.36 -6.24 -5.53
N GLN A 31 3.65 -7.38 -4.88
CA GLN A 31 4.83 -8.19 -5.20
C GLN A 31 4.80 -8.76 -6.63
N ARG A 32 3.61 -8.95 -7.20
CA ARG A 32 3.42 -9.41 -8.58
C ARG A 32 3.39 -8.27 -9.60
N GLY A 33 3.38 -7.01 -9.14
CA GLY A 33 3.18 -5.83 -9.99
C GLY A 33 1.73 -5.63 -10.43
N ASP A 34 0.77 -6.29 -9.77
CA ASP A 34 -0.64 -6.19 -10.10
C ASP A 34 -1.24 -4.94 -9.44
N TRP A 35 -0.85 -3.75 -9.91
CA TRP A 35 -1.17 -2.47 -9.25
C TRP A 35 -2.67 -2.18 -9.16
N GLU A 36 -3.43 -2.51 -10.22
CA GLU A 36 -4.90 -2.37 -10.23
C GLU A 36 -5.55 -3.25 -9.15
N GLU A 37 -5.07 -4.48 -8.96
CA GLU A 37 -5.57 -5.38 -7.92
C GLU A 37 -5.25 -4.84 -6.50
N VAL A 38 -4.11 -4.16 -6.31
CA VAL A 38 -3.81 -3.49 -5.04
C VAL A 38 -4.88 -2.45 -4.70
N LEU A 39 -5.29 -1.65 -5.68
CA LEU A 39 -6.32 -0.62 -5.50
C LEU A 39 -7.69 -1.25 -5.21
N ILE A 40 -8.10 -2.25 -5.99
CA ILE A 40 -9.37 -2.99 -5.77
C ILE A 40 -9.44 -3.59 -4.36
N ILE A 41 -8.34 -4.20 -3.89
CA ILE A 41 -8.28 -4.76 -2.54
C ILE A 41 -8.36 -3.65 -1.48
N GLY A 42 -7.70 -2.52 -1.72
CA GLY A 42 -7.76 -1.35 -0.84
C GLY A 42 -9.17 -0.83 -0.71
N GLU A 43 -9.86 -0.57 -1.82
CA GLU A 43 -11.26 -0.12 -1.84
C GLU A 43 -12.17 -1.06 -1.06
N GLN A 44 -12.06 -2.38 -1.27
CA GLN A 44 -12.83 -3.37 -0.50
C GLN A 44 -12.60 -3.24 1.00
N ALA A 45 -11.37 -3.00 1.45
CA ALA A 45 -11.05 -2.81 2.86
C ALA A 45 -11.60 -1.48 3.41
N PHE A 46 -11.35 -0.38 2.70
CA PHE A 46 -11.72 0.96 3.12
C PHE A 46 -13.25 1.15 3.15
N ASP A 47 -14.00 0.54 2.23
CA ASP A 47 -15.48 0.53 2.22
C ASP A 47 -16.07 -0.17 3.45
N GLN A 48 -15.30 -1.06 4.07
CA GLN A 48 -15.66 -1.72 5.33
C GLN A 48 -15.17 -0.97 6.57
N GLY A 49 -14.56 0.22 6.39
CA GLY A 49 -13.95 1.00 7.46
C GLY A 49 -12.69 0.34 8.04
N LEU A 50 -12.05 -0.56 7.29
CA LEU A 50 -10.79 -1.19 7.71
C LEU A 50 -9.62 -0.32 7.25
N GLU A 51 -8.72 -0.02 8.17
CA GLU A 51 -7.58 0.87 7.92
C GLU A 51 -6.27 0.28 8.46
N PRO A 52 -5.11 0.70 7.90
CA PRO A 52 -3.78 0.44 8.44
C PRO A 52 -3.69 0.59 9.95
N GLN A 53 -3.12 -0.42 10.60
CA GLN A 53 -2.79 -0.35 12.03
C GLN A 53 -1.40 0.21 12.25
N ASP A 54 -0.52 0.10 11.25
CA ASP A 54 0.81 0.70 11.22
C ASP A 54 1.00 1.52 9.94
N LEU A 55 1.69 2.66 10.03
CA LEU A 55 1.90 3.55 8.90
C LEU A 55 2.65 2.89 7.75
N ILE A 56 3.51 1.89 8.01
CA ILE A 56 4.21 1.13 6.97
C ILE A 56 3.23 0.34 6.07
N GLU A 57 2.04 0.01 6.57
CA GLU A 57 1.05 -0.77 5.83
C GLU A 57 0.38 0.05 4.71
N TRP A 58 0.63 1.37 4.66
CA TRP A 58 0.25 2.21 3.52
C TRP A 58 1.12 1.97 2.28
N MET A 59 2.33 1.39 2.41
CA MET A 59 3.29 1.30 1.31
C MET A 59 2.78 0.61 0.03
N PRO A 60 2.02 -0.51 0.10
CA PRO A 60 1.47 -1.12 -1.12
C PRO A 60 0.55 -0.16 -1.88
N PHE A 61 -0.30 0.58 -1.16
CA PHE A 61 -1.26 1.50 -1.74
C PHE A 61 -0.58 2.76 -2.28
N LEU A 62 0.40 3.31 -1.56
CA LEU A 62 1.21 4.43 -2.06
C LEU A 62 1.89 4.10 -3.40
N GLN A 63 2.49 2.90 -3.52
CA GLN A 63 3.07 2.45 -4.80
C GLN A 63 2.00 2.33 -5.89
N ALA A 64 0.85 1.73 -5.58
CA ALA A 64 -0.23 1.57 -6.57
C ALA A 64 -0.83 2.90 -7.03
N TYR A 65 -1.01 3.86 -6.13
CA TYR A 65 -1.44 5.22 -6.46
C TYR A 65 -0.41 5.93 -7.35
N ALA A 66 0.88 5.82 -7.03
CA ALA A 66 1.93 6.40 -7.87
C ALA A 66 1.92 5.82 -9.30
N VAL A 67 1.84 4.50 -9.45
CA VAL A 67 1.79 3.87 -10.79
C VAL A 67 0.52 4.27 -11.55
N SER A 68 -0.60 4.41 -10.86
CA SER A 68 -1.89 4.70 -11.49
C SER A 68 -2.10 6.20 -11.77
N GLY A 69 -1.15 7.06 -11.40
CA GLY A 69 -1.25 8.51 -11.60
C GLY A 69 -2.13 9.22 -10.57
N GLU A 70 -2.48 8.56 -9.46
CA GLU A 70 -3.37 9.07 -8.42
C GLU A 70 -2.65 10.05 -7.47
N ALA A 71 -2.13 11.15 -8.04
CA ALA A 71 -1.35 12.15 -7.33
C ALA A 71 -2.11 12.81 -6.18
N ALA A 72 -3.42 13.03 -6.34
CA ALA A 72 -4.28 13.57 -5.28
C ALA A 72 -4.30 12.66 -4.04
N ARG A 73 -4.41 11.34 -4.23
CA ARG A 73 -4.40 10.36 -3.13
C ARG A 73 -3.06 10.32 -2.41
N LEU A 74 -1.96 10.47 -3.15
CA LEU A 74 -0.63 10.65 -2.54
C LEU A 74 -0.58 11.93 -1.69
N ALA A 75 -1.06 13.05 -2.20
CA ALA A 75 -1.07 14.30 -1.44
C ALA A 75 -1.90 14.21 -0.14
N GLU A 76 -3.04 13.51 -0.18
CA GLU A 76 -3.88 13.24 0.99
C GLU A 76 -3.17 12.39 2.06
N LEU A 77 -2.39 11.38 1.64
CA LEU A 77 -1.72 10.45 2.54
C LEU A 77 -0.36 10.94 3.05
N ALA A 78 0.27 11.91 2.39
CA ALA A 78 1.54 12.49 2.82
C ALA A 78 1.57 12.93 4.30
N PRO A 79 0.57 13.67 4.86
CA PRO A 79 0.56 14.00 6.28
C PRO A 79 0.35 12.78 7.21
N VAL A 80 -0.33 11.72 6.74
CA VAL A 80 -0.57 10.50 7.53
C VAL A 80 0.73 9.74 7.72
N VAL A 81 1.41 9.39 6.64
CA VAL A 81 2.69 8.67 6.72
C VAL A 81 3.83 9.57 7.19
N GLY A 82 3.74 10.87 6.94
CA GLY A 82 4.66 11.88 7.44
C GLY A 82 4.60 12.13 8.94
N ALA A 83 3.67 11.50 9.66
CA ALA A 83 3.69 11.47 11.13
C ALA A 83 4.91 10.71 11.69
N ASP A 84 5.51 9.81 10.89
CA ASP A 84 6.78 9.15 11.20
C ASP A 84 7.83 9.47 10.11
N PRO A 85 8.91 10.22 10.44
CA PRO A 85 9.96 10.56 9.47
C PRO A 85 10.66 9.35 8.85
N TYR A 86 10.76 8.24 9.58
CA TYR A 86 11.36 7.01 9.05
C TYR A 86 10.47 6.37 7.98
N ILE A 87 9.16 6.37 8.21
CA ILE A 87 8.19 5.87 7.23
C ILE A 87 8.14 6.79 6.00
N LEU A 88 8.14 8.12 6.20
CA LEU A 88 8.21 9.07 5.10
C LEU A 88 9.46 8.87 4.23
N GLY A 89 10.62 8.72 4.87
CA GLY A 89 11.88 8.46 4.18
C GLY A 89 11.85 7.15 3.38
N GLN A 90 11.23 6.08 3.92
CA GLN A 90 11.03 4.84 3.17
C GLN A 90 10.13 5.01 1.95
N ALA A 91 9.03 5.76 2.07
CA ALA A 91 8.17 6.06 0.92
C ALA A 91 8.96 6.78 -0.18
N CYS A 92 9.72 7.83 0.19
CA CYS A 92 10.60 8.54 -0.75
C CYS A 92 11.59 7.60 -1.44
N GLN A 93 12.29 6.75 -0.67
CA GLN A 93 13.24 5.77 -1.23
C GLN A 93 12.57 4.81 -2.21
N ILE A 94 11.37 4.33 -1.90
CA ILE A 94 10.61 3.43 -2.77
C ILE A 94 10.27 4.15 -4.09
N PHE A 95 9.71 5.35 -4.03
CA PHE A 95 9.36 6.11 -5.25
C PHE A 95 10.56 6.35 -6.16
N GLY A 96 11.73 6.64 -5.58
CA GLY A 96 12.98 6.81 -6.35
C GLY A 96 13.46 5.56 -7.09
N THR A 97 12.93 4.38 -6.78
CA THR A 97 13.22 3.12 -7.49
C THR A 97 12.18 2.77 -8.56
N MET A 98 11.05 3.48 -8.59
CA MET A 98 9.97 3.26 -9.54
C MET A 98 10.26 3.98 -10.85
N SER A 99 9.69 3.47 -11.95
CA SER A 99 9.85 4.06 -13.27
C SER A 99 8.49 4.22 -13.94
N GLY A 100 8.38 5.17 -14.87
CA GLY A 100 7.14 5.43 -15.60
C GLY A 100 6.07 6.18 -14.79
N LEU A 101 6.44 6.85 -13.70
CA LEU A 101 5.54 7.75 -12.98
C LEU A 101 5.25 9.00 -13.81
N SER A 102 4.04 9.54 -13.70
CA SER A 102 3.67 10.79 -14.37
C SER A 102 4.37 12.00 -13.72
N ASP A 103 4.53 13.08 -14.48
CA ASP A 103 5.13 14.32 -13.99
C ASP A 103 4.38 14.88 -12.76
N GLU A 104 3.04 14.75 -12.74
CA GLU A 104 2.20 15.17 -11.62
C GLU A 104 2.49 14.36 -10.35
N VAL A 105 2.66 13.04 -10.48
CA VAL A 105 3.05 12.18 -9.35
C VAL A 105 4.46 12.54 -8.86
N LEU A 106 5.42 12.75 -9.78
CA LEU A 106 6.78 13.12 -9.42
C LEU A 106 6.82 14.46 -8.66
N GLU A 107 6.04 15.45 -9.07
CA GLU A 107 5.92 16.73 -8.37
C GLU A 107 5.41 16.55 -6.93
N VAL A 108 4.37 15.73 -6.73
CA VAL A 108 3.83 15.43 -5.39
C VAL A 108 4.84 14.65 -4.54
N VAL A 109 5.52 13.65 -5.10
CA VAL A 109 6.54 12.86 -4.40
C VAL A 109 7.68 13.76 -3.92
N GLU A 110 8.24 14.57 -4.82
CA GLU A 110 9.37 15.44 -4.48
C GLU A 110 8.98 16.50 -3.44
N SER A 111 7.81 17.12 -3.58
CA SER A 111 7.39 18.19 -2.68
C SER A 111 6.93 17.71 -1.29
N LEU A 112 6.24 16.55 -1.21
CA LEU A 112 5.57 16.12 0.03
C LEU A 112 6.25 14.94 0.73
N TYR A 113 6.94 14.08 -0.02
CA TYR A 113 7.58 12.87 0.51
C TYR A 113 9.09 12.98 0.62
N CYS A 114 9.77 13.55 -0.38
CA CYS A 114 11.24 13.63 -0.42
C CYS A 114 11.81 14.98 0.01
N GLY A 115 11.04 16.07 -0.08
CA GLY A 115 11.49 17.43 0.19
C GLY A 115 11.51 17.86 1.66
N LYS A 116 11.42 16.92 2.61
CA LYS A 116 11.38 17.18 4.06
C LYS A 116 12.61 16.69 4.80
#